data_AF-A0A359I944-F1
#
_entry.id   AF-A0A359I944-F1
#
_cell.length_a   1.000
_cell.length_b   1.000
_cell.length_c   1.000
_cell.angle_alpha   90.00
_cell.angle_beta   90.00
_cell.angle_gamma   90.00
#
_symmetry.space_group_name_H-M   'P 1'
#
loop_
_entity.id
_entity.type
_entity.pdbx_description
1 polymer ?
#
loop_
_entity_poly.entity_id
_entity_poly.type
_entity_poly.pdbx_seq_one_letter_code
_entity_poly.pdbx_strand_id
1 'polypeptide(L)'
;KKYYDALRSVNNLVRDARKVQQTVLMLGDISETYVTNFRKMLSDPNFTASELSAIASGYTRLLEEANGVLGELKNVVNITTMSMTDKDRMDIVDRCYKEMSRYRNLTSYFTNKNISVSYLRAKKKADTQRVINLYGKGAERYW
;
A
#
# COMPACT_ATOMS: atom_id res chain seq x y z
N LYS A 1 37.76 -17.26 -0.92
CA LYS A 1 37.21 -15.88 -0.99
C LYS A 1 36.28 -15.74 -2.20
N LYS A 2 36.79 -15.80 -3.44
CA LYS A 2 36.00 -15.72 -4.70
C LYS A 2 34.72 -16.60 -4.78
N TYR A 3 34.77 -17.85 -4.32
CA TYR A 3 33.60 -18.75 -4.30
C TYR A 3 32.46 -18.24 -3.41
N TYR A 4 32.79 -17.78 -2.19
CA TYR A 4 31.82 -17.22 -1.25
C TYR A 4 31.28 -15.86 -1.72
N ASP A 5 32.13 -15.06 -2.38
CA ASP A 5 31.73 -13.78 -2.98
C ASP A 5 30.73 -13.98 -4.14
N ALA A 6 30.94 -15.00 -4.98
CA ALA A 6 30.02 -15.37 -6.06
C ALA A 6 28.69 -15.92 -5.53
N LEU A 7 28.71 -16.81 -4.52
CA LEU A 7 27.49 -17.34 -3.91
C LEU A 7 26.65 -16.24 -3.25
N ARG A 8 27.33 -15.27 -2.61
CA ARG A 8 26.70 -14.09 -2.01
C ARG A 8 26.09 -13.17 -3.07
N SER A 9 26.78 -12.97 -4.20
CA SER A 9 26.25 -12.19 -5.33
C SER A 9 24.99 -12.84 -5.92
N VAL A 10 25.00 -14.15 -6.17
CA VAL A 10 23.81 -14.89 -6.66
C VAL A 10 22.64 -14.81 -5.67
N ASN A 11 22.90 -15.00 -4.37
CA ASN A 11 21.86 -14.88 -3.34
C ASN A 11 21.26 -13.46 -3.31
N ASN A 12 22.11 -12.44 -3.40
CA ASN A 12 21.69 -11.04 -3.44
C ASN A 12 20.83 -10.72 -4.67
N LEU A 13 21.20 -11.21 -5.87
CA LEU A 13 20.42 -11.02 -7.10
C LEU A 13 19.02 -11.64 -7.00
N VAL A 14 18.91 -12.86 -6.48
CA VAL A 14 17.61 -13.52 -6.26
C VAL A 14 16.76 -12.76 -5.23
N ARG A 15 17.40 -12.27 -4.16
CA ARG A 15 16.75 -11.47 -3.12
C ARG A 15 16.24 -10.13 -3.66
N ASP A 16 17.05 -9.45 -4.48
CA ASP A 16 16.68 -8.21 -5.18
C ASP A 16 15.41 -8.44 -6.01
N ALA A 17 15.41 -9.44 -6.89
CA ALA A 17 14.28 -9.74 -7.77
C ALA A 17 12.99 -10.00 -6.98
N ARG A 18 13.08 -10.74 -5.85
CA ARG A 18 11.92 -11.02 -5.00
C ARG A 18 11.38 -9.77 -4.32
N LYS A 19 12.25 -8.92 -3.75
CA LYS A 19 11.82 -7.68 -3.09
C LYS A 19 11.22 -6.70 -4.10
N VAL A 20 11.82 -6.58 -5.28
CA VAL A 20 11.28 -5.77 -6.39
C VAL A 20 9.86 -6.23 -6.74
N GLN A 21 9.67 -7.53 -6.97
CA GLN A 21 8.36 -8.10 -7.25
C GLN A 21 7.34 -7.81 -6.14
N GLN A 22 7.74 -8.02 -4.88
CA GLN A 22 6.86 -7.76 -3.73
C GLN A 22 6.48 -6.29 -3.61
N THR A 23 7.39 -5.35 -3.87
CA THR A 23 7.07 -3.91 -3.88
C THR A 23 6.00 -3.59 -4.95
N VAL A 24 6.12 -4.17 -6.14
CA VAL A 24 5.11 -3.98 -7.21
C VAL A 24 3.75 -4.56 -6.79
N LEU A 25 3.73 -5.75 -6.19
CA LEU A 25 2.48 -6.36 -5.68
C LEU A 25 1.84 -5.49 -4.60
N MET A 26 2.63 -4.91 -3.69
CA MET A 26 2.11 -4.02 -2.66
C MET A 26 1.47 -2.74 -3.23
N LEU A 27 1.96 -2.20 -4.34
CA LEU A 27 1.29 -1.09 -5.04
C LEU A 27 -0.05 -1.53 -5.63
N GLY A 28 -0.11 -2.75 -6.16
CA GLY A 28 -1.36 -3.39 -6.58
C GLY A 28 -2.38 -3.45 -5.44
N ASP A 29 -1.96 -3.96 -4.27
CA ASP A 29 -2.81 -4.03 -3.08
C ASP A 29 -3.31 -2.65 -2.61
N ILE A 30 -2.46 -1.61 -2.66
CA ILE A 30 -2.85 -0.23 -2.34
C ILE A 30 -3.96 0.25 -3.29
N SER A 31 -3.76 0.03 -4.60
CA SER A 31 -4.69 0.45 -5.64
C SER A 31 -6.03 -0.28 -5.54
N GLU A 32 -6.00 -1.59 -5.29
CA GLU A 32 -7.19 -2.40 -5.09
C GLU A 32 -7.97 -1.96 -3.83
N THR A 33 -7.26 -1.70 -2.73
CA THR A 33 -7.84 -1.21 -1.48
C THR A 33 -8.56 0.12 -1.71
N TYR A 34 -7.93 1.05 -2.44
CA TYR A 34 -8.54 2.32 -2.81
C TYR A 34 -9.82 2.11 -3.63
N VAL A 35 -9.72 1.49 -4.81
CA VAL A 35 -10.84 1.37 -5.76
C VAL A 35 -12.02 0.66 -5.11
N THR A 36 -11.77 -0.45 -4.43
CA THR A 36 -12.81 -1.28 -3.82
C THR A 36 -13.53 -0.55 -2.69
N ASN A 37 -12.78 0.06 -1.77
CA ASN A 37 -13.40 0.69 -0.59
C ASN A 37 -13.98 2.06 -0.89
N PHE A 38 -13.36 2.84 -1.79
CA PHE A 38 -13.92 4.13 -2.18
C PHE A 38 -15.25 3.95 -2.92
N ARG A 39 -15.36 2.93 -3.80
CA ARG A 39 -16.64 2.58 -4.43
C ARG A 39 -17.73 2.24 -3.40
N LYS A 40 -17.38 1.52 -2.34
CA LYS A 40 -18.31 1.23 -1.23
C LYS A 40 -18.71 2.51 -0.50
N MET A 41 -17.75 3.38 -0.19
CA MET A 41 -17.99 4.67 0.48
C MET A 41 -18.91 5.58 -0.34
N LEU A 42 -18.79 5.60 -1.67
CA LEU A 42 -19.70 6.34 -2.55
C LEU A 42 -21.17 5.87 -2.43
N SER A 43 -21.39 4.59 -2.16
CA SER A 43 -22.72 4.01 -1.94
C SER A 43 -23.20 4.10 -0.48
N ASP A 44 -22.39 4.69 0.40
CA ASP A 44 -22.66 4.72 1.83
C ASP A 44 -23.26 6.08 2.25
N PRO A 45 -24.58 6.14 2.60
CA PRO A 45 -25.28 7.34 3.03
C PRO A 45 -24.80 7.89 4.38
N ASN A 46 -23.81 7.27 5.01
CA ASN A 46 -23.17 7.83 6.20
C ASN A 46 -22.06 8.84 5.86
N PHE A 47 -21.69 9.02 4.60
CA PHE A 47 -20.74 10.06 4.18
C PHE A 47 -21.44 11.18 3.41
N THR A 48 -20.95 12.39 3.63
CA THR A 48 -21.30 13.56 2.83
C THR A 48 -20.40 13.66 1.60
N ALA A 49 -20.82 14.43 0.58
CA ALA A 49 -20.00 14.68 -0.61
C ALA A 49 -18.65 15.32 -0.27
N SER A 50 -18.60 16.22 0.72
CA SER A 50 -17.36 16.86 1.17
C SER A 50 -16.40 15.85 1.80
N GLU A 51 -16.91 14.95 2.64
CA GLU A 51 -16.10 13.88 3.23
C GLU A 51 -15.57 12.92 2.16
N LEU A 52 -16.39 12.54 1.18
CA LEU A 52 -15.96 11.70 0.07
C LEU A 52 -14.86 12.36 -0.75
N SER A 53 -14.94 13.67 -1.01
CA SER A 53 -13.88 14.43 -1.67
C SER A 53 -12.57 14.45 -0.87
N ALA A 54 -12.67 14.65 0.45
CA ALA A 54 -11.51 14.60 1.34
C ALA A 54 -10.88 13.20 1.40
N ILE A 55 -11.70 12.14 1.43
CA ILE A 55 -11.24 10.75 1.40
C ILE A 55 -10.54 10.44 0.08
N ALA A 56 -11.11 10.84 -1.07
CA ALA A 56 -10.52 10.66 -2.39
C ALA A 56 -9.14 11.34 -2.44
N SER A 57 -9.04 12.58 -1.97
CA SER A 57 -7.79 13.32 -1.89
C SER A 57 -6.76 12.63 -0.99
N GLY A 58 -7.19 12.02 0.12
CA GLY A 58 -6.34 11.19 0.97
C GLY A 58 -5.76 9.98 0.25
N TYR A 59 -6.59 9.24 -0.51
CA TYR A 59 -6.11 8.13 -1.33
C TYR A 59 -5.18 8.57 -2.47
N THR A 60 -5.48 9.68 -3.14
CA THR A 60 -4.60 10.24 -4.18
C THR A 60 -3.20 10.48 -3.66
N ARG A 61 -3.07 11.13 -2.50
CA ARG A 61 -1.75 11.36 -1.87
C ARG A 61 -1.02 10.05 -1.56
N LEU A 62 -1.72 9.05 -1.02
CA LEU A 62 -1.12 7.74 -0.73
C LEU A 62 -0.62 7.04 -2.00
N LEU A 63 -1.36 7.13 -3.10
CA LEU A 63 -0.98 6.57 -4.40
C LEU A 63 0.18 7.32 -5.03
N GLU A 64 0.21 8.66 -4.95
CA GLU A 64 1.32 9.49 -5.43
C GLU A 64 2.63 9.12 -4.73
N GLU A 65 2.59 9.03 -3.40
CA GLU A 65 3.73 8.64 -2.58
C GLU A 65 4.22 7.22 -2.89
N ALA A 66 3.29 6.26 -3.02
CA ALA A 66 3.63 4.89 -3.40
C ALA A 66 4.22 4.81 -4.82
N ASN A 67 3.70 5.59 -5.77
CA ASN A 67 4.25 5.69 -7.12
C ASN A 67 5.65 6.31 -7.13
N GLY A 68 5.94 7.26 -6.24
CA GLY A 68 7.29 7.80 -6.04
C GLY A 68 8.30 6.69 -5.68
N VAL A 69 7.93 5.82 -4.74
CA VAL A 69 8.74 4.66 -4.35
C VAL A 69 8.96 3.70 -5.53
N LEU A 70 7.94 3.45 -6.35
CA LEU A 70 8.10 2.63 -7.56
C LEU A 70 9.03 3.28 -8.58
N GLY A 71 8.96 4.60 -8.75
CA GLY A 71 9.86 5.36 -9.62
C GLY A 71 11.32 5.23 -9.19
N GLU A 72 11.58 5.34 -7.90
CA GLU A 72 12.90 5.11 -7.33
C GLU A 72 13.39 3.68 -7.57
N LEU A 73 12.54 2.68 -7.32
CA LEU A 73 12.86 1.28 -7.57
C LEU A 73 13.17 1.01 -9.05
N LYS A 74 12.43 1.62 -9.97
CA LYS A 74 12.67 1.51 -11.42
C LYS A 74 14.05 2.07 -11.82
N ASN A 75 14.47 3.18 -11.22
CA ASN A 75 15.78 3.76 -11.48
C ASN A 75 16.90 2.80 -11.07
N VAL A 76 16.76 2.12 -9.94
CA VAL A 76 17.73 1.12 -9.45
C VAL A 76 17.88 -0.06 -10.40
N VAL A 77 16.78 -0.54 -10.99
CA VAL A 77 16.80 -1.65 -11.95
C VAL A 77 17.44 -1.24 -13.29
N ASN A 78 17.38 0.05 -13.65
CA ASN A 78 17.89 0.56 -14.93
C ASN A 78 19.36 1.02 -14.88
N ILE A 79 19.93 1.29 -13.70
CA ILE A 79 21.32 1.74 -13.57
C ILE A 79 22.29 0.56 -13.79
N THR A 80 23.29 0.77 -14.65
CA THR A 80 24.33 -0.24 -14.91
C THR A 80 25.23 -0.45 -13.69
N THR A 81 25.77 -1.67 -13.54
CA THR A 81 26.67 -2.06 -12.44
C THR A 81 28.00 -1.29 -12.41
N MET A 82 28.32 -0.50 -13.44
CA MET A 82 29.49 0.38 -13.45
C MET A 82 29.27 1.68 -12.65
N SER A 83 28.01 2.07 -12.41
CA SER A 83 27.66 3.32 -11.73
C SER A 83 27.21 3.12 -10.28
N MET A 84 27.03 1.87 -9.83
CA MET A 84 26.51 1.55 -8.50
C MET A 84 27.03 0.19 -8.03
N THR A 85 27.45 0.09 -6.77
CA THR A 85 27.86 -1.20 -6.20
C THR A 85 26.63 -2.07 -5.92
N ASP A 86 26.79 -3.39 -5.92
CA ASP A 86 25.72 -4.33 -5.53
C ASP A 86 25.17 -4.04 -4.12
N LYS A 87 26.00 -3.51 -3.22
CA LYS A 87 25.57 -3.12 -1.88
C LYS A 87 24.64 -1.91 -1.93
N ASP A 88 25.06 -0.84 -2.61
CA ASP A 88 24.25 0.39 -2.70
C ASP A 88 22.91 0.09 -3.38
N ARG A 89 22.92 -0.74 -4.43
CA ARG A 89 21.70 -1.22 -5.10
C ARG A 89 20.76 -1.91 -4.11
N MET A 90 21.29 -2.85 -3.35
CA MET A 90 20.53 -3.63 -2.36
C MET A 90 19.98 -2.76 -1.23
N ASP A 91 20.73 -1.77 -0.77
CA ASP A 91 20.29 -0.86 0.29
C ASP A 91 19.11 0.02 -0.19
N ILE A 92 19.11 0.43 -1.47
CA ILE A 92 17.98 1.16 -2.06
C ILE A 92 16.76 0.24 -2.22
N VAL A 93 16.92 -0.97 -2.76
CA VAL A 93 15.81 -1.95 -2.88
C VAL A 93 15.18 -2.22 -1.51
N ASP A 94 15.99 -2.39 -0.48
CA ASP A 94 15.53 -2.62 0.88
C ASP A 94 14.77 -1.42 1.46
N ARG A 95 15.21 -0.19 1.16
CA ARG A 95 14.48 1.03 1.51
C ARG A 95 13.13 1.09 0.80
N CYS A 96 13.10 0.97 -0.53
CA CYS A 96 11.87 1.03 -1.30
C CYS A 96 10.85 -0.02 -0.84
N TYR A 97 11.31 -1.24 -0.58
CA TYR A 97 10.45 -2.30 -0.03
C TYR A 97 9.81 -1.90 1.30
N LYS A 98 10.60 -1.36 2.25
CA LYS A 98 10.10 -0.93 3.56
C LYS A 98 9.12 0.25 3.44
N GLU A 99 9.43 1.22 2.59
CA GLU A 99 8.56 2.38 2.37
C GLU A 99 7.24 1.98 1.72
N MET A 100 7.28 1.14 0.69
CA MET A 100 6.06 0.61 0.07
C MET A 100 5.21 -0.17 1.08
N SER A 101 5.83 -1.00 1.93
CA SER A 101 5.13 -1.69 3.01
C SER A 101 4.48 -0.72 4.00
N ARG A 102 5.15 0.40 4.33
CA ARG A 102 4.58 1.46 5.17
C ARG A 102 3.37 2.09 4.50
N TYR A 103 3.44 2.43 3.22
CA TYR A 103 2.31 3.01 2.48
C TYR A 103 1.14 2.05 2.38
N ARG A 104 1.38 0.75 2.14
CA ARG A 104 0.33 -0.28 2.17
C ARG A 104 -0.40 -0.35 3.51
N ASN A 105 0.36 -0.32 4.61
CA ASN A 105 -0.22 -0.32 5.95
C ASN A 105 -0.98 0.98 6.25
N LEU A 106 -0.45 2.13 5.82
CA LEU A 106 -1.08 3.42 6.00
C LEU A 106 -2.39 3.51 5.22
N THR A 107 -2.44 3.00 3.99
CA THR A 107 -3.68 2.90 3.19
C THR A 107 -4.70 2.05 3.93
N SER A 108 -4.31 0.87 4.41
CA SER A 108 -5.21 -0.01 5.18
C SER A 108 -5.76 0.69 6.43
N TYR A 109 -4.90 1.37 7.19
CA TYR A 109 -5.29 2.13 8.38
C TYR A 109 -6.23 3.28 8.04
N PHE A 110 -5.92 4.06 7.01
CA PHE A 110 -6.75 5.17 6.55
C PHE A 110 -8.13 4.70 6.10
N THR A 111 -8.20 3.61 5.32
CA THR A 111 -9.45 2.97 4.90
C THR A 111 -10.27 2.55 6.12
N ASN A 112 -9.68 1.80 7.05
CA ASN A 112 -10.37 1.30 8.23
C ASN A 112 -10.89 2.44 9.10
N LYS A 113 -10.10 3.50 9.30
CA LYS A 113 -10.52 4.67 10.07
C LYS A 113 -11.77 5.35 9.49
N ASN A 114 -11.85 5.46 8.16
CA ASN A 114 -13.03 6.03 7.50
C ASN A 114 -14.25 5.11 7.65
N ILE A 115 -14.08 3.80 7.48
CA ILE A 115 -15.16 2.81 7.68
C ILE A 115 -15.71 2.88 9.11
N SER A 116 -14.84 3.01 10.12
CA SER A 116 -15.26 3.13 11.53
C SER A 116 -16.15 4.35 11.78
N VAL A 117 -15.96 5.46 11.06
CA VAL A 117 -16.85 6.63 11.13
C VAL A 117 -18.25 6.29 10.63
N SER A 118 -18.37 5.59 9.50
CA SER A 118 -19.67 5.14 8.99
C SER A 118 -20.36 4.21 9.99
N TYR A 119 -19.62 3.28 10.58
CA TYR A 119 -20.15 2.37 11.58
C TYR A 119 -20.69 3.09 12.82
N LEU A 120 -19.94 4.05 13.38
CA LEU A 120 -20.40 4.85 14.53
C LEU A 120 -21.68 5.64 14.22
N ARG A 121 -21.83 6.14 12.98
CA ARG A 121 -23.04 6.82 12.52
C ARG A 121 -24.21 5.86 12.34
N ALA A 122 -23.97 4.68 11.77
CA ALA A 122 -24.97 3.63 11.62
C ALA A 122 -25.47 3.10 12.97
N LYS A 123 -24.57 2.97 13.97
CA LYS A 123 -24.94 2.59 15.34
C LYS A 123 -25.93 3.56 15.97
N LYS A 124 -25.77 4.87 15.74
CA LYS A 124 -26.72 5.89 16.20
C LYS A 124 -28.09 5.81 15.50
N LYS A 125 -28.14 5.26 14.29
CA LYS A 125 -29.36 5.09 13.47
C LYS A 125 -29.99 3.70 13.58
N ALA A 126 -29.42 2.80 14.39
CA ALA A 126 -29.78 1.38 14.45
C ALA A 126 -29.69 0.65 13.09
N ASP A 127 -28.79 1.07 12.19
CA ASP A 127 -28.59 0.55 10.82
C ASP A 127 -27.19 -0.11 10.63
N THR A 128 -26.66 -0.73 11.70
CA THR A 128 -25.30 -1.31 11.67
C THR A 128 -25.19 -2.48 10.69
N GLN A 129 -26.27 -3.26 10.51
CA GLN A 129 -26.25 -4.44 9.65
C GLN A 129 -25.96 -4.08 8.18
N ARG A 130 -26.47 -2.95 7.70
CA ARG A 130 -26.21 -2.48 6.33
C ARG A 130 -24.73 -2.17 6.12
N VAL A 131 -24.09 -1.51 7.09
CA VAL A 131 -22.65 -1.19 7.05
C VAL A 131 -21.80 -2.47 7.12
N ILE A 132 -22.17 -3.43 7.98
CA ILE A 132 -21.49 -4.73 8.06
C ILE A 132 -21.57 -5.48 6.72
N ASN A 133 -22.74 -5.48 6.07
CA ASN A 133 -22.92 -6.13 4.77
C ASN A 133 -22.11 -5.44 3.66
N LEU A 134 -21.99 -4.10 3.72
CA LEU A 134 -21.27 -3.31 2.72
C LEU A 134 -19.75 -3.54 2.79
N TYR A 135 -19.17 -3.49 3.99
CA TYR A 135 -17.71 -3.60 4.17
C TYR A 135 -17.22 -5.02 4.47
N GLY A 136 -18.10 -5.93 4.91
CA GLY A 136 -17.83 -7.34 5.13
C GLY A 136 -17.59 -7.73 6.59
N LYS A 137 -17.79 -9.02 6.91
CA LYS A 137 -17.51 -9.61 8.23
C LYS A 137 -16.00 -9.57 8.50
N GLY A 138 -15.59 -8.76 9.47
CA GLY A 138 -14.18 -8.50 9.78
C GLY A 138 -13.83 -7.03 9.84
N ALA A 139 -14.67 -6.17 9.24
CA ALA A 139 -14.65 -4.75 9.53
C ALA A 139 -14.75 -4.53 11.06
N GLU A 140 -15.49 -5.43 11.73
CA GLU A 140 -15.73 -5.49 13.19
C GLU A 140 -14.51 -5.57 14.09
N ARG A 141 -13.37 -5.92 13.53
CA ARG A 141 -12.11 -6.01 14.26
C ARG A 141 -11.34 -4.68 14.32
N TYR A 142 -11.80 -3.66 13.60
CA TYR A 142 -11.08 -2.39 13.43
C TYR A 142 -11.77 -1.20 14.13
N TRP A 143 -12.74 -1.44 15.00
CA TRP A 143 -13.44 -0.40 15.78
C TRP A 143 -13.66 -0.78 17.23
#